data_AF-A0AAV2QPU8-F1
#
_entry.id   AF-A0AAV2QPU8-F1
#
_cell.length_a   1.000
_cell.length_b   1.000
_cell.length_c   1.000
_cell.angle_alpha   90.00
_cell.angle_beta   90.00
_cell.angle_gamma   90.00
#
_symmetry.space_group_name_H-M   'P 1'
#
loop_
_entity.id
_entity.type
_entity.pdbx_description
1 polymer ?
#
loop_
_entity_poly.entity_id
_entity_poly.type
_entity_poly.pdbx_seq_one_letter_code
_entity_poly.pdbx_strand_id
1 'polypeptide(L)'
;MYGINGQGCLLRFICELQKYPIKDFTIAGEILTSLFTPRSDRNGALSAYREAEMLGQLDEEDICWDHYGVQCPLSVFSFFDDGQNYTASIQ
;
A
#
# COMPACT_ATOMS: atom_id res chain seq x y z
N MET A 1 11.15 21.53 -4.21
CA MET A 1 10.28 20.46 -4.73
C MET A 1 10.89 19.15 -4.26
N TYR A 2 10.37 18.58 -3.17
CA TYR A 2 10.83 17.27 -2.70
C TYR A 2 10.09 16.23 -3.54
N GLY A 3 10.81 15.58 -4.45
CA GLY A 3 10.30 14.40 -5.14
C GLY A 3 10.05 13.30 -4.12
N ILE A 4 8.94 12.58 -4.27
CA ILE A 4 8.59 11.48 -3.38
C ILE A 4 9.43 10.27 -3.80
N ASN A 5 9.93 9.48 -2.84
CA ASN A 5 10.59 8.23 -3.16
C ASN A 5 9.53 7.23 -3.67
N GLY A 6 9.39 7.14 -4.99
CA GLY A 6 8.35 6.30 -5.62
C GLY A 6 8.46 4.82 -5.25
N GLN A 7 9.68 4.31 -5.05
CA GLN A 7 9.88 2.96 -4.56
C GLN A 7 9.40 2.81 -3.12
N GLY A 8 9.77 3.73 -2.22
CA GLY A 8 9.31 3.75 -0.84
C GLY A 8 7.79 3.84 -0.73
N CYS A 9 7.14 4.62 -1.59
CA CYS A 9 5.68 4.69 -1.66
C CYS A 9 5.04 3.38 -2.14
N LEU A 10 5.63 2.73 -3.13
CA LEU A 10 5.13 1.45 -3.61
C LEU A 10 5.26 0.35 -2.54
N LEU A 11 6.36 0.33 -1.78
CA LEU A 11 6.55 -0.58 -0.65
C LEU A 11 5.52 -0.31 0.46
N ARG A 12 5.32 0.96 0.82
CA ARG A 12 4.29 1.35 1.80
C ARG A 12 2.90 0.90 1.37
N PHE A 13 2.55 1.12 0.10
CA PHE A 13 1.27 0.71 -0.47
C PHE A 13 1.04 -0.81 -0.37
N ILE A 14 2.05 -1.61 -0.72
CA ILE A 14 1.94 -3.08 -0.64
C ILE A 14 1.73 -3.53 0.81
N CYS A 15 2.47 -2.96 1.76
CA CYS A 15 2.30 -3.25 3.18
C CYS A 15 0.89 -2.89 3.67
N GLU A 16 0.45 -1.66 3.38
CA GLU A 16 -0.87 -1.14 3.72
C GLU A 16 -2.01 -1.98 3.14
N LEU A 17 -1.88 -2.45 1.89
CA LEU A 17 -2.85 -3.33 1.24
C LEU A 17 -3.02 -4.68 1.94
N GLN A 18 -1.94 -5.27 2.45
CA GLN A 18 -2.02 -6.54 3.17
C GLN A 18 -2.65 -6.37 4.56
N LYS A 19 -2.38 -5.23 5.22
CA LYS A 19 -2.89 -4.91 6.56
C LYS A 19 -4.38 -4.59 6.55
N TYR A 20 -4.78 -3.72 5.62
CA TYR A 20 -6.16 -3.29 5.43
C TYR A 20 -6.59 -3.65 4.01
N PRO A 21 -6.93 -4.92 3.74
CA PRO A 21 -7.44 -5.31 2.44
C PRO A 21 -8.66 -4.46 2.14
N ILE A 22 -8.64 -3.78 0.99
CA ILE A 22 -9.65 -2.81 0.57
C ILE A 22 -10.98 -3.56 0.40
N LYS A 23 -11.84 -3.56 1.42
CA LYS A 23 -13.13 -4.28 1.41
C LYS A 23 -14.17 -3.64 0.48
N ASP A 24 -14.01 -2.36 0.17
CA ASP A 24 -15.03 -1.57 -0.54
C ASP A 24 -14.77 -1.39 -2.04
N PHE A 25 -13.66 -1.89 -2.59
CA PHE A 25 -13.37 -1.83 -4.03
C PHE A 25 -13.25 -3.25 -4.65
N THR A 26 -14.39 -3.71 -5.19
CA THR A 26 -14.56 -4.79 -6.18
C THR A 26 -13.37 -4.96 -7.14
N ILE A 27 -13.01 -6.20 -7.52
CA ILE A 27 -12.11 -6.69 -8.61
C ILE A 27 -10.78 -5.92 -8.84
N ALA A 28 -10.77 -4.60 -8.96
CA ALA A 28 -9.58 -3.76 -8.99
C ALA A 28 -8.68 -3.95 -7.75
N GLY A 29 -9.23 -4.10 -6.54
CA GLY A 29 -8.45 -4.43 -5.34
C GLY A 29 -7.74 -5.79 -5.47
N GLU A 30 -8.45 -6.80 -5.97
CA GLU A 30 -7.88 -8.14 -6.26
C GLU A 30 -6.87 -8.12 -7.41
N ILE A 31 -7.11 -7.34 -8.46
CA ILE A 31 -6.19 -7.17 -9.60
C ILE A 31 -4.93 -6.44 -9.15
N LEU A 32 -5.05 -5.35 -8.39
CA LEU A 32 -3.90 -4.62 -7.85
C LEU A 32 -3.11 -5.52 -6.90
N THR A 33 -3.79 -6.25 -6.03
CA THR A 33 -3.13 -7.25 -5.16
C THR A 33 -2.40 -8.29 -6.01
N SER A 34 -3.06 -8.90 -7.00
CA SER A 34 -2.45 -9.92 -7.88
C SER A 34 -1.28 -9.39 -8.73
N LEU A 35 -1.37 -8.15 -9.21
CA LEU A 35 -0.30 -7.49 -9.97
C LEU A 35 0.89 -7.11 -9.10
N PHE A 36 0.63 -6.68 -7.86
CA PHE A 36 1.67 -6.26 -6.92
C PHE A 36 2.15 -7.37 -5.99
N THR A 37 1.52 -8.55 -5.99
CA THR A 37 2.03 -9.76 -5.31
C THR A 37 3.32 -10.20 -6.01
N PRO A 38 4.48 -10.04 -5.36
CA PRO A 38 5.75 -10.39 -5.97
C PRO A 38 5.88 -11.91 -6.10
N ARG A 39 5.87 -12.42 -7.34
CA ARG A 39 6.22 -13.83 -7.60
C ARG A 39 7.73 -14.02 -7.41
N SER A 40 8.14 -15.15 -6.84
CA SER A 40 9.56 -15.43 -6.57
C SER A 40 10.41 -15.24 -7.83
N ASP A 41 11.32 -14.26 -7.80
CA ASP A 41 12.36 -14.11 -8.80
C ASP A 41 13.64 -14.79 -8.31
N ARG A 42 14.41 -15.36 -9.23
CA ARG A 42 15.68 -16.03 -8.90
C ARG A 42 16.79 -15.04 -8.54
N ASN A 43 16.59 -13.74 -8.75
CA ASN A 43 17.62 -12.71 -8.62
C ASN A 43 17.40 -11.76 -7.42
N GLY A 44 16.37 -11.98 -6.60
CA GLY A 44 16.11 -11.19 -5.39
C GLY A 44 15.70 -9.74 -5.65
N ALA A 45 15.41 -9.35 -6.90
CA ALA A 45 14.95 -8.01 -7.25
C ALA A 45 13.58 -7.69 -6.62
N LEU A 46 12.86 -8.73 -6.19
CA LEU A 46 11.55 -8.61 -5.54
C LEU A 46 11.59 -8.75 -4.01
N SER A 47 12.76 -8.86 -3.40
CA SER A 47 12.90 -9.10 -1.96
C SER A 47 12.27 -8.00 -1.11
N ALA A 48 12.52 -6.72 -1.45
CA ALA A 48 11.95 -5.57 -0.75
C ALA A 48 10.41 -5.55 -0.82
N TYR A 49 9.85 -5.92 -1.98
CA TYR A 49 8.39 -5.98 -2.17
C TYR A 49 7.77 -7.13 -1.38
N ARG A 50 8.47 -8.26 -1.29
CA ARG A 50 8.02 -9.42 -0.50
C ARG A 50 8.12 -9.16 1.00
N GLU A 51 9.15 -8.43 1.42
CA GLU A 51 9.26 -7.95 2.80
C GLU A 51 8.10 -7.03 3.16
N ALA A 52 7.76 -6.07 2.31
CA ALA A 52 6.60 -5.21 2.49
C ALA A 52 5.29 -6.01 2.62
N GLU A 53 5.09 -7.03 1.79
CA GLU A 53 3.94 -7.94 1.88
C GLU A 53 3.89 -8.66 3.23
N MET A 54 5.00 -9.26 3.66
CA MET A 54 5.08 -9.98 4.95
C MET A 54 4.84 -9.05 6.15
N LEU A 55 5.39 -7.83 6.13
CA LEU A 55 5.19 -6.84 7.18
C LEU A 55 3.71 -6.46 7.32
N GLY A 56 3.01 -6.26 6.20
CA GLY A 56 1.59 -5.92 6.22
C GLY A 56 0.68 -7.06 6.72
N GLN A 57 1.16 -8.30 6.74
CA GLN A 57 0.45 -9.46 7.29
C GLN A 57 0.64 -9.60 8.82
N LEU A 58 1.55 -8.83 9.42
CA LEU A 58 1.76 -8.83 10.86
C LEU A 58 0.60 -8.11 11.58
N ASP A 59 0.29 -8.55 12.80
CA ASP A 59 -0.77 -7.96 13.62
C ASP A 59 -0.30 -6.73 14.42
N GLU A 60 0.58 -5.91 13.83
CA GLU A 60 1.09 -4.65 14.41
C GLU A 60 0.46 -3.46 13.68
N GLU A 61 -0.15 -2.52 14.39
CA GLU A 61 -0.95 -1.42 13.78
C GLU A 61 -0.10 -0.49 12.90
N ASP A 62 1.07 -0.06 13.39
CA ASP A 62 1.88 0.99 12.76
C ASP A 62 3.06 0.47 11.92
N ILE A 63 3.20 -0.85 11.76
CA ILE A 63 4.39 -1.48 11.16
C ILE A 63 4.74 -0.93 9.75
N CYS A 64 3.73 -0.63 8.93
CA CYS A 64 3.94 -0.08 7.59
C CYS A 64 4.39 1.38 7.62
N TRP A 65 3.89 2.17 8.58
CA TRP A 65 4.31 3.55 8.76
C TRP A 65 5.73 3.62 9.32
N ASP A 66 6.04 2.79 10.32
CA ASP A 66 7.35 2.76 10.95
C ASP A 66 8.47 2.39 9.97
N HIS A 67 8.20 1.46 9.05
CA HIS A 67 9.17 1.04 8.04
C HIS A 67 9.28 2.00 6.84
N TYR A 68 8.17 2.58 6.37
CA TYR A 68 8.14 3.29 5.09
C TYR A 68 7.72 4.77 5.15
N GLY A 69 7.17 5.24 6.28
CA GLY A 69 6.58 6.58 6.43
C GLY A 69 7.55 7.73 6.19
N VAL A 70 8.85 7.55 6.53
CA VAL A 70 9.89 8.56 6.26
C VAL A 70 10.15 8.73 4.75
N GLN A 71 10.07 7.65 3.98
CA GLN A 71 10.31 7.65 2.53
C GLN A 71 9.07 8.07 1.75
N CYS A 72 7.91 7.70 2.26
CA CYS A 72 6.63 8.04 1.71
C CYS A 72 5.64 8.40 2.82
N PRO A 73 5.38 9.70 3.08
CA PRO A 73 4.39 10.12 4.05
C PRO A 73 2.94 9.95 3.54
N LEU A 74 2.75 9.65 2.25
CA LEU A 74 1.45 9.42 1.65
C LEU A 74 0.95 8.00 1.92
N SER A 75 -0.22 7.87 2.51
CA SER A 75 -0.97 6.60 2.52
C SER A 75 -1.81 6.51 1.27
N VAL A 76 -2.02 5.31 0.73
CA VAL A 76 -3.01 5.18 -0.35
C VAL A 76 -4.42 5.44 0.16
N PHE A 77 -4.68 5.13 1.44
CA PHE A 77 -6.00 5.27 2.05
C PHE A 77 -6.43 6.72 2.20
N SER A 78 -5.49 7.67 2.34
CA SER A 78 -5.85 9.10 2.36
C SER A 78 -6.42 9.57 1.02
N PHE A 79 -6.07 8.95 -0.10
CA PHE A 79 -6.68 9.28 -1.40
C PHE A 79 -8.09 8.71 -1.56
N PHE A 80 -8.36 7.56 -0.93
CA PHE A 80 -9.66 6.91 -0.99
C PHE A 80 -10.67 7.51 0.00
N ASP A 81 -10.20 7.97 1.16
CA ASP A 81 -11.03 8.64 2.18
C ASP A 81 -11.53 10.02 1.69
N ASP A 82 -10.67 10.77 0.99
CA ASP A 82 -11.10 12.03 0.34
C ASP A 82 -12.21 11.79 -0.70
N GLY A 83 -12.20 10.64 -1.39
CA GLY A 83 -13.24 10.24 -2.34
C GLY A 83 -14.64 10.09 -1.74
N GLN A 84 -14.73 9.69 -0.46
CA GLN A 84 -16.00 9.53 0.27
C GLN A 84 -16.58 10.89 0.71
N ASN A 85 -15.72 11.89 0.97
CA ASN A 85 -16.16 13.26 1.28
C ASN A 85 -16.72 14.02 0.06
N TYR A 86 -16.29 13.67 -1.16
CA TYR A 86 -16.89 14.23 -2.38
C TYR A 86 -18.33 13.74 -2.62
N THR A 87 -18.63 12.49 -2.26
CA THR A 87 -20.01 11.96 -2.36
C THR A 87 -20.93 12.46 -1.26
N ALA A 88 -20.40 12.86 -0.09
CA ALA A 88 -21.19 13.44 1.00
C ALA A 88 -21.53 14.93 0.80
N SER A 89 -20.93 15.61 -0.19
CA SER A 89 -21.16 17.03 -0.48
C SER A 89 -22.19 17.29 -1.59
N ILE A 90 -22.80 16.24 -2.16
CA ILE A 90 -23.93 16.34 -3.11
C ILE A 90 -25.21 15.81 -2.44
N GLN A 91 -25.57 16.40 -1.30
CA GLN A 91 -26.91 16.24 -0.74
C GLN A 91 -27.38 17.52 -0.05
#